data_AF-A0A1X7SZM1-F1
#
_entry.id   AF-A0A1X7SZM1-F1
#
_cell.length_a   1.000
_cell.length_b   1.000
_cell.length_c   1.000
_cell.angle_alpha   90.00
_cell.angle_beta   90.00
_cell.angle_gamma   90.00
#
_symmetry.space_group_name_H-M   'P 1'
#
loop_
_entity.id
_entity.type
_entity.pdbx_description
1 polymer ?
#
loop_
_entity_poly.entity_id
_entity_poly.type
_entity_poly.pdbx_seq_one_letter_code
_entity_poly.pdbx_strand_id
1 'polypeptide(L)' 'MILQWDPRLPAFPTRRLLGHAQEVCGLCWSPNHQHLASGGNDNKQCLLMVRL' A
#
# COMPACT_ATOMS: atom_id res chain seq x y z
N MET A 1 3.16 -8.05 0.54
CA MET A 1 2.87 -7.42 -0.78
C MET A 1 1.54 -6.68 -0.69
N ILE A 2 1.46 -5.46 -1.22
CA ILE A 2 0.23 -4.64 -1.19
C ILE A 2 -0.20 -4.32 -2.63
N LEU A 3 -1.49 -4.44 -2.93
CA LEU A 3 -2.07 -4.17 -4.24
C LEU A 3 -3.05 -2.99 -4.15
N GLN A 4 -2.87 -2.01 -5.02
CA GLN A 4 -3.79 -0.89 -5.18
C GLN A 4 -4.72 -1.19 -6.37
N TRP A 5 -6.01 -1.07 -6.13
CA TRP A 5 -7.07 -1.27 -7.11
C TRP A 5 -7.83 0.03 -7.32
N ASP A 6 -8.07 0.40 -8.58
CA ASP A 6 -9.04 1.42 -8.92
C ASP A 6 -10.35 0.73 -9.33
N PRO A 7 -11.45 0.91 -8.57
CA PRO A 7 -12.74 0.29 -8.88
C PRO A 7 -13.37 0.79 -10.19
N ARG A 8 -12.86 1.88 -10.76
CA ARG A 8 -13.35 2.48 -12.02
C ARG A 8 -12.73 1.83 -13.25
N LEU A 9 -11.62 1.09 -13.07
CA LEU A 9 -10.89 0.44 -14.14
C LEU A 9 -11.17 -1.08 -14.17
N PRO A 10 -11.06 -1.74 -15.33
CA PRO A 10 -11.22 -3.18 -15.43
C PRO A 10 -10.21 -3.93 -14.54
N ALA A 11 -10.56 -5.17 -14.20
CA ALA A 11 -10.18 -5.96 -13.02
C ALA A 11 -8.69 -6.32 -12.78
N PHE A 12 -7.75 -5.42 -13.05
CA PHE A 12 -6.34 -5.58 -12.71
C PHE A 12 -5.89 -4.50 -11.70
N PRO A 13 -4.94 -4.83 -10.81
CA PRO A 13 -4.41 -3.86 -9.86
C PRO A 13 -3.62 -2.76 -10.60
N THR A 14 -3.96 -1.50 -10.34
CA THR A 14 -3.28 -0.32 -10.91
C THR A 14 -1.85 -0.21 -10.41
N ARG A 15 -1.57 -0.68 -9.19
CA ARG A 15 -0.23 -0.61 -8.61
C ARG A 15 0.08 -1.78 -7.71
N ARG A 16 1.34 -2.22 -7.76
CA ARG A 16 1.90 -3.23 -6.88
C ARG A 16 2.98 -2.60 -6.03
N LEU A 17 2.72 -2.48 -4.73
CA LEU A 17 3.60 -1.85 -3.76
C LEU A 17 4.45 -2.95 -3.11
N LEU A 18 5.73 -2.97 -3.48
CA LEU A 18 6.74 -3.90 -2.98
C LEU A 18 7.58 -3.17 -1.92
N GLY A 19 7.76 -3.79 -0.76
CA GLY A 19 8.48 -3.16 0.36
C GLY A 19 8.60 -4.08 1.57
N HIS A 20 7.54 -4.86 1.86
CA HIS A 20 7.56 -5.86 2.91
C HIS A 20 7.98 -7.24 2.39
N ALA A 21 8.98 -7.80 3.05
CA ALA A 21 9.46 -9.17 2.83
C ALA A 21 8.59 -10.21 3.56
N GLN A 22 7.92 -9.78 4.63
CA GLN A 22 6.99 -10.61 5.41
C GLN A 22 5.55 -10.10 5.29
N GLU A 23 4.66 -10.71 6.07
CA GLU A 23 3.27 -10.31 6.19
C GLU A 23 3.13 -8.86 6.67
N VAL A 24 2.12 -8.20 6.13
CA VAL A 24 1.75 -6.84 6.50
C VAL A 24 0.73 -6.94 7.62
N CYS A 25 1.02 -6.34 8.77
CA CYS A 25 0.16 -6.37 9.95
C CYS A 25 -0.69 -5.11 10.10
N GLY A 26 -0.40 -4.03 9.37
CA GLY A 26 -1.18 -2.79 9.43
C GLY A 26 -1.05 -1.92 8.18
N LEU A 27 -2.15 -1.23 7.85
CA LEU A 27 -2.26 -0.26 6.75
C LEU A 27 -3.00 0.99 7.25
N CYS A 28 -2.47 2.17 6.95
CA CYS A 28 -3.09 3.44 7.34
C CYS A 28 -2.94 4.50 6.25
N TRP A 29 -4.06 5.07 5.80
CA TRP A 29 -4.07 6.17 4.85
C TRP A 29 -3.82 7.50 5.53
N SER A 30 -3.04 8.36 4.87
CA SER A 30 -2.96 9.77 5.24
C SER A 30 -4.32 10.44 5.02
N PRO A 31 -4.73 11.41 5.87
CA PRO A 31 -6.00 12.13 5.72
C PRO A 31 -6.14 12.86 4.37
N ASN A 32 -5.03 13.19 3.72
CA ASN A 32 -5.01 13.82 2.40
C ASN A 32 -5.01 12.82 1.23
N HIS A 33 -5.09 11.51 1.50
CA HIS A 33 -5.05 10.41 0.53
C HIS A 33 -3.81 10.33 -0.37
N GLN A 34 -2.73 11.05 -0.05
CA GLN A 34 -1.49 11.05 -0.85
C GLN A 34 -0.47 9.99 -0.41
N HIS A 35 -0.62 9.48 0.81
CA HIS A 35 0.31 8.52 1.40
C HIS A 35 -0.44 7.37 2.06
N LEU A 36 0.16 6.19 2.00
CA LEU A 36 -0.26 4.98 2.68
C LEU A 36 0.92 4.48 3.51
N ALA A 37 0.78 4.45 4.83
CA ALA A 37 1.75 3.81 5.70
C ALA A 37 1.41 2.31 5.81
N SER A 38 2.42 1.46 5.72
CA SER A 38 2.31 0.03 5.94
C SER A 38 3.33 -0.47 6.96
N GLY A 39 2.88 -1.30 7.90
CA GLY A 39 3.73 -1.98 8.88
C GLY A 39 3.76 -3.48 8.60
N GLY A 40 4.96 -4.07 8.61
CA GLY A 40 5.15 -5.51 8.42
C GLY A 40 5.95 -6.15 9.56
N ASN A 41 5.82 -7.47 9.68
CA ASN A 41 6.52 -8.28 10.69
C ASN A 41 8.04 -8.39 10.42
N ASP A 42 8.51 -7.80 9.32
CA ASP A 42 9.93 -7.70 8.97
C ASP A 42 10.68 -6.59 9.72
N ASN A 43 10.12 -6.07 10.83
CA ASN A 43 10.58 -4.87 11.56
C ASN A 43 10.75 -3.63 10.66
N LYS A 44 10.07 -3.61 9.50
CA LYS A 44 10.09 -2.49 8.58
C LYS A 44 8.73 -1.79 8.61
N GLN A 45 8.80 -0.47 8.74
CA GLN A 45 7.69 0.43 8.44
C GLN A 45 7.99 1.08 7.09
N CYS A 46 7.05 1.03 6.16
CA CYS A 46 7.20 1.61 4.83
C CYS A 46 6.13 2.68 4.61
N LEU A 47 6.56 3.88 4.21
CA LEU A 47 5.66 4.93 3.75
C LEU A 47 5.59 4.89 2.23
N LEU A 48 4.42 4.56 1.70
CA LEU A 48 4.18 4.38 0.28
C LEU A 48 3.46 5.63 -0.24
N MET A 49 4.00 6.26 -1.28
CA MET A 49 3.27 7.33 -1.98
C MET A 49 2.17 6.73 -2.84
N VAL A 50 0.97 7.28 -2.69
CA VAL A 50 -0.18 6.98 -3.53
C VAL A 50 -0.54 8.27 -4.25
N ARG A 51 -0.18 8.34 -5.54
CA ARG A 51 -0.74 9.36 -6.42
C ARG A 51 -2.07 8.82 -6.92
N LEU A 52 -3.17 9.48 -6.53
CA LEU A 52 -4.48 9.32 -7.14
C LEU A 52 -4.48 9.97 -8.53
#